data_AF-A0A914FC62-F1
#
_entry.id   AF-A0A914FC62-F1
#
_cell.length_a   1.000
_cell.length_b   1.000
_cell.length_c   1.000
_cell.angle_alpha   90.00
_cell.angle_beta   90.00
_cell.angle_gamma   90.00
#
_symmetry.space_group_name_H-M   'P 1'
#
loop_
_entity.id
_entity.type
_entity.pdbx_description
1 polymer ?
#
loop_
_entity_poly.entity_id
_entity_poly.type
_entity_poly.pdbx_seq_one_letter_code
_entity_poly.pdbx_strand_id
1 'polypeptide(L)'
;MNDEKRSFPNSMTDEKQQFEIPPKFPIPPPPVTAYSSDQQTSTTTGFIRNEPNFTSLQEITEMRDFLKLPIFFNFIIYLFYRILRSIILLESDLWVLLKRFINGNKILEFISGQKSSSTISAETSPTSKTKFHKLGDSDGIQEVEIMTILARKKLNKSDISRDLDFMLFHSEFQSFSILESPNWQLYSITLNYAYFVEMPFPSTEYTFKYCDSLSEGLFTEAQRVARVDWNTFEIKSDKWRHFNGKVIALTTMLNSGSSTLCSLLQQVANEAPNPDSLIIYSNPDPFTHLAAFCEMYEKIGVKQTRKMLLTTLRYLCKDQVLKQTIVFRLRPSTIRLVPHLHSIAPHVMHIFMARDQLEHSISLFVN
;
A
#
# COMPACT_ATOMS: atom_id res chain seq x y z
N MET A 1 -4.26 19.55 -60.01
CA MET A 1 -4.08 18.43 -60.95
C MET A 1 -2.73 17.81 -60.67
N ASN A 2 -2.73 16.71 -59.90
CA ASN A 2 -1.73 15.65 -59.89
C ASN A 2 -2.23 14.60 -58.89
N ASP A 3 -2.96 13.62 -59.44
CA ASP A 3 -3.53 12.48 -58.74
C ASP A 3 -2.46 11.39 -58.59
N GLU A 4 -1.88 11.25 -57.40
CA GLU A 4 -1.11 10.06 -57.05
C GLU A 4 -2.03 8.98 -56.49
N LYS A 5 -2.41 8.05 -57.38
CA LYS A 5 -3.04 6.77 -57.02
C LYS A 5 -1.99 5.88 -56.33
N ARG A 6 -2.15 5.66 -55.02
CA ARG A 6 -1.45 4.58 -54.30
C ARG A 6 -2.32 3.33 -54.30
N SER A 7 -1.86 2.33 -55.05
CA SER A 7 -2.37 0.96 -55.08
C SER A 7 -1.87 0.17 -53.86
N PHE A 8 -2.78 -0.44 -53.11
CA PHE A 8 -2.46 -1.45 -52.09
C PHE A 8 -2.36 -2.84 -52.74
N PRO A 9 -1.35 -3.66 -52.42
CA PRO A 9 -1.34 -5.07 -52.81
C PRO A 9 -2.10 -5.92 -51.80
N ASN A 10 -3.11 -6.64 -52.31
CA ASN A 10 -3.72 -7.81 -51.67
C ASN A 10 -2.81 -9.03 -51.85
N SER A 11 -2.39 -9.66 -50.76
CA SER A 11 -2.08 -11.09 -50.76
C SER A 11 -2.16 -11.64 -49.33
N MET A 12 -3.36 -12.07 -48.94
CA MET A 12 -3.56 -13.01 -47.83
C MET A 12 -3.32 -14.42 -48.39
N THR A 13 -2.19 -15.02 -48.03
CA THR A 13 -1.95 -16.46 -48.17
C THR A 13 -2.37 -17.16 -46.89
N ASP A 14 -3.39 -18.00 -46.99
CA ASP A 14 -3.87 -18.91 -45.94
C ASP A 14 -2.81 -19.99 -45.65
N GLU A 15 -2.01 -19.80 -44.61
CA GLU A 15 -1.23 -20.88 -43.99
C GLU A 15 -2.11 -21.59 -42.93
N LYS A 16 -2.69 -22.72 -43.33
CA LYS A 16 -3.27 -23.69 -42.40
C LYS A 16 -2.14 -24.39 -41.64
N GLN A 17 -1.76 -23.87 -40.47
CA GLN A 17 -0.98 -24.62 -39.50
C GLN A 17 -1.87 -25.69 -38.84
N GLN A 18 -1.65 -26.95 -39.25
CA GLN A 18 -2.14 -28.12 -38.54
C GLN A 18 -1.36 -28.24 -37.23
N PHE A 19 -2.04 -28.02 -36.09
CA PHE A 19 -1.52 -28.36 -34.78
C PHE A 19 -1.60 -29.88 -34.58
N GLU A 20 -0.44 -30.55 -34.59
CA GLU A 20 -0.31 -31.92 -34.12
C GLU A 20 -0.60 -31.98 -32.61
N ILE A 21 -1.56 -32.84 -32.25
CA ILE A 21 -1.91 -33.14 -30.86
C ILE A 21 -0.81 -34.05 -30.29
N PRO A 22 -0.07 -33.66 -29.25
CA PRO A 22 0.94 -34.53 -28.65
C PRO A 22 0.28 -35.76 -28.00
N PRO A 23 0.95 -36.93 -28.02
CA PRO A 23 0.40 -38.17 -27.48
C PRO A 23 0.16 -38.07 -25.96
N LYS A 24 -0.99 -38.61 -25.54
CA LYS A 24 -1.37 -38.76 -24.12
C LYS A 24 -0.32 -39.59 -23.38
N PHE A 25 0.36 -38.98 -22.42
CA PHE A 25 1.16 -39.71 -21.44
C PHE A 25 0.23 -40.53 -20.52
N PRO A 26 0.61 -41.78 -20.18
CA PRO A 26 -0.15 -42.60 -19.24
C PRO A 26 -0.12 -42.00 -17.84
N ILE A 27 -1.31 -41.84 -17.26
CA ILE A 27 -1.52 -41.41 -15.88
C ILE A 27 -1.05 -42.55 -14.95
N PRO A 28 -0.13 -42.31 -14.01
CA PRO A 28 0.23 -43.32 -13.02
C PRO A 28 -0.96 -43.59 -12.06
N PRO A 29 -1.17 -44.85 -11.64
CA PRO A 29 -2.24 -45.19 -10.72
C PRO A 29 -2.00 -44.55 -9.33
N PRO A 30 -3.08 -44.19 -8.61
CA PRO A 30 -2.96 -43.62 -7.28
C PRO A 30 -2.37 -44.63 -6.28
N PRO A 31 -1.60 -44.17 -5.29
CA PRO A 31 -1.05 -45.03 -4.26
C PRO A 31 -2.17 -45.62 -3.38
N VAL A 32 -2.19 -46.94 -3.28
CA VAL A 32 -3.07 -47.70 -2.39
C VAL A 32 -2.55 -47.53 -0.96
N THR A 33 -3.19 -46.68 -0.17
CA THR A 33 -3.00 -46.63 1.28
C THR A 33 -3.78 -47.75 1.93
N ALA A 34 -3.08 -48.82 2.30
CA ALA A 34 -3.59 -49.86 3.19
C ALA A 34 -3.70 -49.27 4.61
N TYR A 35 -4.92 -49.00 5.06
CA TYR A 35 -5.21 -48.76 6.47
C TYR A 35 -5.39 -50.11 7.16
N SER A 36 -4.40 -50.48 7.98
CA SER A 36 -4.49 -51.58 8.94
C SER A 36 -5.38 -51.15 10.10
N SER A 37 -6.49 -51.83 10.27
CA SER A 37 -7.34 -51.79 11.43
C SER A 37 -6.77 -52.71 12.51
N ASP A 38 -6.20 -52.15 13.57
CA ASP A 38 -5.96 -52.89 14.80
C ASP A 38 -6.75 -52.29 15.97
N GLN A 39 -7.50 -53.20 16.57
CA GLN A 39 -8.34 -53.05 17.74
C GLN A 39 -7.49 -52.72 18.96
N GLN A 40 -7.97 -51.81 19.81
CA GLN A 40 -7.74 -51.93 21.25
C GLN A 40 -9.02 -51.59 22.03
N THR A 41 -9.57 -52.66 22.58
CA THR A 41 -10.55 -52.72 23.65
C THR A 41 -9.95 -52.23 24.96
N SER A 42 -10.62 -51.31 25.65
CA SER A 42 -10.40 -51.10 27.08
C SER A 42 -11.66 -50.59 27.77
N THR A 43 -12.34 -51.55 28.41
CA THR A 43 -12.89 -51.51 29.78
C THR A 43 -13.64 -50.26 30.24
N THR A 44 -14.96 -50.43 30.26
CA THR A 44 -15.95 -49.72 31.06
C THR A 44 -15.73 -49.96 32.57
N THR A 45 -15.43 -48.90 33.33
CA THR A 45 -15.62 -48.88 34.78
C THR A 45 -16.46 -47.65 35.13
N GLY A 46 -17.60 -47.92 35.79
CA GLY A 46 -18.56 -46.91 36.19
C GLY A 46 -17.98 -45.97 37.24
N PHE A 47 -18.03 -44.68 36.95
CA PHE A 47 -17.86 -43.61 37.93
C PHE A 47 -19.23 -43.03 38.27
N ILE A 48 -19.68 -43.28 39.49
CA ILE A 48 -20.78 -42.57 40.13
C ILE A 48 -20.32 -41.12 40.33
N ARG A 49 -20.91 -40.21 39.56
CA ARG A 49 -20.72 -38.76 39.70
C ARG A 49 -21.50 -38.32 40.94
N ASN A 50 -20.81 -38.09 42.05
CA ASN A 50 -21.32 -37.25 43.12
C ASN A 50 -21.25 -35.79 42.63
N GLU A 51 -22.41 -35.17 42.41
CA GLU A 51 -22.48 -33.73 42.16
C GLU A 51 -22.04 -32.99 43.43
N PRO A 52 -21.02 -32.12 43.36
CA PRO A 52 -20.77 -31.18 44.44
C PRO A 52 -21.90 -30.16 44.43
N ASN A 53 -22.69 -30.14 45.50
CA ASN A 53 -23.60 -29.04 45.80
C ASN A 53 -22.79 -27.73 45.83
N PHE A 54 -22.94 -26.92 44.78
CA PHE A 54 -22.38 -25.58 44.67
C PHE A 54 -23.11 -24.66 45.67
N THR A 55 -22.62 -24.63 46.90
CA THR A 55 -22.89 -23.52 47.81
C THR A 55 -22.10 -22.30 47.33
N SER A 56 -22.88 -21.26 46.98
CA SER A 56 -22.52 -19.85 46.87
C SER A 56 -22.03 -19.33 45.50
N LEU A 57 -23.01 -18.84 44.73
CA LEU A 57 -22.81 -17.81 43.68
C LEU A 57 -22.10 -16.53 44.18
N GLN A 58 -21.94 -16.40 45.49
CA GLN A 58 -21.30 -15.27 46.16
C GLN A 58 -19.77 -15.31 46.01
N GLU A 59 -19.14 -16.49 46.12
CA GLU A 59 -17.68 -16.64 45.95
C GLU A 59 -17.20 -16.40 44.50
N ILE A 60 -18.04 -16.72 43.51
CA ILE A 60 -17.75 -16.45 42.08
C ILE A 60 -17.79 -14.94 41.77
N THR A 61 -18.61 -14.18 42.49
CA THR A 61 -18.72 -12.72 42.30
C THR A 61 -17.50 -12.01 42.88
N GLU A 62 -16.98 -12.48 44.01
CA GLU A 62 -15.78 -11.91 44.65
C GLU A 62 -14.50 -12.20 43.85
N MET A 63 -14.35 -13.38 43.24
CA MET A 63 -13.21 -13.66 42.35
C MET A 63 -13.23 -12.83 41.06
N ARG A 64 -14.41 -12.44 40.56
CA ARG A 64 -14.53 -11.58 39.38
C ARG A 64 -14.02 -10.16 39.63
N ASP A 65 -14.17 -9.64 40.84
CA ASP A 65 -13.67 -8.31 41.20
C ASP A 65 -12.17 -8.32 41.49
N PHE A 66 -11.62 -9.43 41.97
CA PHE A 66 -10.17 -9.63 42.10
C PHE A 66 -9.45 -9.69 40.74
N LEU A 67 -10.10 -10.26 39.70
CA LEU A 67 -9.57 -10.30 38.34
C LEU A 67 -9.60 -8.95 37.59
N LYS A 68 -10.40 -7.97 38.03
CA LYS A 68 -10.44 -6.62 37.42
C LYS A 68 -9.29 -5.72 37.87
N LEU A 69 -8.74 -5.97 39.06
CA LEU A 69 -7.61 -5.21 39.61
C LEU A 69 -6.37 -5.21 38.69
N PRO A 70 -5.92 -6.36 38.14
CA PRO A 70 -4.77 -6.38 37.22
C PRO A 70 -5.07 -5.70 35.88
N ILE A 71 -6.30 -5.78 35.37
CA ILE A 71 -6.69 -5.14 34.11
C ILE A 71 -6.70 -3.61 34.27
N PHE A 72 -7.26 -3.11 35.37
CA PHE A 72 -7.28 -1.69 35.67
C PHE A 72 -5.86 -1.15 35.90
N PHE A 73 -5.00 -1.90 36.60
CA PHE A 73 -3.61 -1.52 36.82
C PHE A 73 -2.81 -1.49 35.50
N ASN A 74 -3.00 -2.48 34.62
CA ASN A 74 -2.40 -2.49 33.28
C ASN A 74 -2.87 -1.29 32.44
N PHE A 75 -4.14 -0.90 32.54
CA PHE A 75 -4.66 0.29 31.87
C PHE A 75 -4.03 1.57 32.40
N ILE A 76 -3.86 1.70 33.73
CA ILE A 76 -3.18 2.86 34.34
C ILE A 76 -1.71 2.92 33.90
N ILE A 77 -0.97 1.81 33.93
CA ILE A 77 0.42 1.76 33.46
C ILE A 77 0.49 2.17 31.99
N TYR A 78 -0.42 1.68 31.15
CA TYR A 78 -0.49 2.04 29.74
C TYR A 78 -0.78 3.55 29.55
N LEU A 79 -1.70 4.11 30.34
CA LEU A 79 -2.00 5.54 30.32
C LEU A 79 -0.76 6.37 30.72
N PHE A 80 -0.08 5.97 31.78
CA PHE A 80 1.14 6.64 32.26
C PHE A 80 2.26 6.57 31.20
N TYR A 81 2.46 5.40 30.61
CA TYR A 81 3.39 5.22 29.49
C TYR A 81 3.05 6.14 28.30
N ARG A 82 1.76 6.28 27.95
CA ARG A 82 1.31 7.15 26.86
C ARG A 82 1.54 8.64 27.16
N ILE A 83 1.32 9.07 28.40
CA ILE A 83 1.60 10.43 28.84
C ILE A 83 3.11 10.69 28.81
N LEU A 84 3.91 9.80 29.40
CA LEU A 84 5.37 9.92 29.41
C LEU A 84 5.96 9.97 28.00
N ARG A 85 5.48 9.10 27.09
CA ARG A 85 5.83 9.13 25.68
C ARG A 85 5.46 10.46 25.01
N SER A 86 4.30 11.02 25.36
CA SER A 86 3.87 12.32 24.82
C SER A 86 4.75 13.46 25.33
N ILE A 87 5.19 13.42 26.59
CA ILE A 87 6.13 14.39 27.17
C ILE A 87 7.49 14.30 26.48
N ILE A 88 8.03 13.09 26.27
CA ILE A 88 9.31 12.88 25.57
C ILE A 88 9.22 13.37 24.11
N LEU A 89 8.11 13.12 23.43
CA LEU A 89 7.88 13.63 22.09
C LEU A 89 7.80 15.16 22.08
N LEU A 90 7.09 15.75 23.04
CA LEU A 90 7.00 17.21 23.19
C LEU A 90 8.39 17.81 23.46
N GLU A 91 9.21 17.17 24.29
CA GLU A 91 10.59 17.59 24.55
C GLU A 91 11.43 17.55 23.27
N SER A 92 11.32 16.47 22.49
CA SER A 92 12.05 16.36 21.21
C SER A 92 11.61 17.44 20.20
N ASP A 93 10.31 17.74 20.13
CA ASP A 93 9.78 18.78 19.25
C ASP A 93 10.19 20.18 19.74
N LEU A 94 10.17 20.43 21.06
CA LEU A 94 10.64 21.67 21.68
C LEU A 94 12.13 21.89 21.42
N TRP A 95 12.95 20.82 21.50
CA TRP A 95 14.39 20.90 21.23
C TRP A 95 14.67 21.22 19.76
N VAL A 96 13.90 20.64 18.84
CA VAL A 96 13.96 20.98 17.41
C VAL A 96 13.55 22.44 17.16
N LEU A 97 12.49 22.93 17.82
CA LEU A 97 12.06 24.32 17.75
C LEU A 97 13.10 25.29 18.33
N LEU A 98 13.71 24.94 19.46
CA LEU A 98 14.77 25.74 20.08
C LEU A 98 16.00 25.82 19.17
N LYS A 99 16.42 24.69 18.59
CA LYS A 99 17.50 24.66 17.60
C LYS A 99 17.20 25.51 16.37
N ARG A 100 15.94 25.52 15.90
CA ARG A 100 15.47 26.43 14.84
C ARG A 100 15.57 27.89 15.25
N PHE A 101 15.19 28.25 16.47
CA PHE A 101 15.27 29.63 16.97
C PHE A 101 16.73 30.13 17.02
N ILE A 102 17.64 29.28 17.52
CA ILE A 102 19.07 29.61 17.60
C ILE A 102 19.68 29.75 16.20
N ASN A 103 19.36 28.84 15.27
CA ASN A 103 19.91 28.90 13.91
C ASN A 103 19.27 29.98 13.03
N GLY A 104 17.98 30.28 13.22
CA GLY A 104 17.28 31.35 12.50
C GLY A 104 17.86 32.73 12.80
N ASN A 105 18.30 32.96 14.04
CA ASN A 105 18.95 34.21 14.42
C ASN A 105 20.32 34.41 13.72
N LYS A 106 21.06 33.33 13.46
CA LYS A 106 22.32 33.41 12.68
C LYS A 106 22.09 33.80 11.22
N ILE A 107 20.96 33.39 10.64
CA ILE A 107 20.58 33.75 9.27
C ILE A 107 20.18 35.23 9.21
N LEU A 108 19.49 35.74 10.23
CA LEU A 108 19.14 37.16 10.32
C LEU A 108 20.37 38.06 10.51
N GLU A 109 21.40 37.62 11.27
CA GLU A 109 22.70 38.31 11.36
C GLU A 109 23.46 38.32 10.02
N PHE A 110 23.36 37.24 9.24
CA PHE A 110 23.98 37.17 7.91
C PHE A 110 23.30 38.12 6.90
N ILE A 111 21.96 38.24 6.98
CA ILE A 111 21.18 39.13 6.11
C ILE A 111 21.35 40.60 6.53
N SER A 112 21.47 40.91 7.81
CA SER A 112 21.73 42.28 8.28
C SER A 112 23.14 42.77 7.95
N GLY A 113 24.12 41.86 7.82
CA GLY A 113 25.49 42.16 7.39
C GLY A 113 25.67 42.52 5.91
N GLN A 114 24.75 42.14 5.02
CA GLN A 114 24.86 42.40 3.58
C GLN A 114 24.17 43.69 3.08
N LYS A 115 23.46 44.42 3.95
CA LYS A 115 22.58 45.53 3.51
C LYS A 115 23.25 46.91 3.37
N SER A 116 24.59 46.97 3.30
CA SER A 116 25.35 48.23 3.18
C SER A 116 25.88 48.55 1.76
N SER A 117 25.44 47.85 0.71
CA SER A 117 25.78 48.24 -0.67
C SER A 117 24.68 47.92 -1.67
N SER A 118 23.75 48.87 -1.85
CA SER A 118 23.16 49.19 -3.16
C SER A 118 22.15 50.32 -3.00
N THR A 119 22.60 51.53 -3.35
CA THR A 119 21.77 52.71 -3.51
C THR A 119 21.44 52.85 -4.99
N ILE A 120 20.24 52.46 -5.46
CA ILE A 120 19.71 52.94 -6.76
C ILE A 120 18.20 53.18 -6.65
N SER A 121 17.89 54.48 -6.71
CA SER A 121 16.82 55.21 -7.41
C SER A 121 15.42 54.61 -7.57
N ALA A 122 14.47 55.34 -7.00
CA ALA A 122 13.03 55.18 -7.12
C ALA A 122 12.46 55.91 -8.35
N GLU A 123 11.43 55.32 -8.98
CA GLU A 123 10.45 56.08 -9.75
C GLU A 123 9.03 55.48 -9.59
N THR A 124 8.11 56.40 -9.28
CA THR A 124 6.64 56.43 -9.18
C THR A 124 5.89 55.87 -10.41
N SER A 125 4.62 55.44 -10.47
CA SER A 125 3.42 55.33 -9.61
C SER A 125 2.35 54.49 -10.40
N PRO A 126 1.12 54.22 -9.89
CA PRO A 126 0.28 53.08 -10.27
C PRO A 126 -0.93 53.43 -11.19
N THR A 127 -1.53 52.40 -11.81
CA THR A 127 -2.99 52.06 -11.80
C THR A 127 -3.38 51.19 -13.01
N SER A 128 -3.94 49.99 -12.78
CA SER A 128 -5.09 49.48 -13.55
C SER A 128 -5.58 48.09 -13.09
N LYS A 129 -6.83 48.09 -12.62
CA LYS A 129 -7.93 47.14 -12.80
C LYS A 129 -7.58 45.65 -12.98
N THR A 130 -7.88 44.93 -11.91
CA THR A 130 -8.00 43.48 -11.72
C THR A 130 -8.87 42.81 -12.80
N LYS A 131 -8.19 42.11 -13.71
CA LYS A 131 -8.72 40.98 -14.48
C LYS A 131 -7.98 39.77 -13.92
N PHE A 132 -8.69 38.78 -13.39
CA PHE A 132 -8.11 37.49 -13.00
C PHE A 132 -7.62 36.76 -14.27
N HIS A 133 -6.44 37.16 -14.73
CA HIS A 133 -5.62 36.33 -15.57
C HIS A 133 -5.07 35.20 -14.69
N LYS A 134 -5.29 33.95 -15.14
CA LYS A 134 -4.47 32.80 -14.73
C LYS A 134 -3.01 33.25 -14.74
N LEU A 135 -2.43 33.40 -13.55
CA LEU A 135 -1.02 33.69 -13.40
C LEU A 135 -0.23 32.50 -13.93
N GLY A 136 0.58 32.76 -14.96
CA GLY A 136 1.94 32.27 -15.05
C GLY A 136 2.12 30.78 -15.22
N ASP A 137 2.00 30.32 -16.46
CA ASP A 137 2.57 29.06 -16.98
C ASP A 137 4.08 29.25 -17.28
N SER A 138 4.81 29.91 -16.36
CA SER A 138 6.22 30.29 -16.55
C SER A 138 7.09 29.68 -15.46
N ASP A 139 7.87 28.68 -15.88
CA ASP A 139 9.11 28.17 -15.29
C ASP A 139 9.09 27.67 -13.84
N GLY A 140 8.98 26.34 -13.72
CA GLY A 140 9.59 25.59 -12.62
C GLY A 140 8.75 25.47 -11.36
N ILE A 141 7.44 25.20 -11.47
CA ILE A 141 6.65 24.79 -10.31
C ILE A 141 7.27 23.49 -9.79
N GLN A 142 7.96 23.60 -8.66
CA GLN A 142 8.48 22.45 -7.97
C GLN A 142 7.30 21.74 -7.30
N GLU A 143 6.79 20.72 -7.99
CA GLU A 143 5.53 20.04 -7.68
C GLU A 143 5.66 18.99 -6.56
N VAL A 144 6.88 18.54 -6.30
CA VAL A 144 7.17 17.44 -5.37
C VAL A 144 8.02 17.93 -4.22
N GLU A 145 7.52 17.77 -3.01
CA GLU A 145 8.27 18.07 -1.80
C GLU A 145 9.02 16.83 -1.33
N ILE A 146 10.35 16.89 -1.29
CA ILE A 146 11.22 15.83 -0.80
C ILE A 146 11.57 16.09 0.65
N MET A 147 11.40 15.06 1.48
CA MET A 147 11.59 15.09 2.92
C MET A 147 12.54 13.97 3.35
N THR A 148 13.42 14.30 4.29
CA THR A 148 14.32 13.35 4.94
C THR A 148 13.63 12.74 6.16
N ILE A 149 13.80 11.43 6.34
CA ILE A 149 13.25 10.69 7.47
C ILE A 149 14.17 10.87 8.67
N LEU A 150 13.69 11.52 9.73
CA LEU A 150 14.42 11.69 11.00
C LEU A 150 14.18 10.53 11.96
N ALA A 151 12.96 10.01 11.97
CA ALA A 151 12.57 8.88 12.82
C ALA A 151 11.38 8.13 12.21
N ARG A 152 11.25 6.85 12.55
CA ARG A 152 10.11 6.00 12.19
C ARG A 152 9.25 5.76 13.43
N LYS A 153 7.94 6.04 13.35
CA LYS A 153 7.02 6.11 14.50
C LYS A 153 5.91 5.04 14.51
N LYS A 154 5.87 4.14 13.53
CA LYS A 154 4.85 3.10 13.41
C LYS A 154 4.91 2.12 14.60
N LEU A 155 3.77 1.89 15.26
CA LEU A 155 3.69 1.03 16.45
C LEU A 155 3.80 -0.44 16.07
N ASN A 156 3.03 -0.88 15.07
CA ASN A 156 3.11 -2.20 14.48
C ASN A 156 3.39 -2.08 12.98
N LYS A 157 4.42 -2.77 12.49
CA LYS A 157 4.83 -2.71 11.09
C LYS A 157 3.71 -3.14 10.12
N SER A 158 2.82 -4.02 10.57
CA SER A 158 1.66 -4.52 9.82
C SER A 158 0.47 -3.55 9.77
N ASP A 159 0.48 -2.48 10.57
CA ASP A 159 -0.54 -1.43 10.54
C ASP A 159 -0.62 -0.82 9.13
N ILE A 160 -1.78 -0.26 8.79
CA ILE A 160 -1.96 0.45 7.52
C ILE A 160 -1.06 1.68 7.53
N SER A 161 -0.23 1.84 6.48
CA SER A 161 0.73 2.93 6.31
C SER A 161 0.10 4.32 6.40
N ARG A 162 0.59 5.24 7.24
CA ARG A 162 0.06 6.61 7.40
C ARG A 162 1.12 7.66 7.09
N ASP A 163 0.67 8.87 6.80
CA ASP A 163 1.52 10.06 6.70
C ASP A 163 2.30 10.35 8.00
N LEU A 164 1.75 9.94 9.14
CA LEU A 164 2.35 10.08 10.47
C LEU A 164 3.36 8.98 10.84
N ASP A 165 3.59 7.99 9.97
CA ASP A 165 4.54 6.91 10.26
C ASP A 165 6.00 7.39 10.30
N PHE A 166 6.28 8.54 9.69
CA PHE A 166 7.60 9.13 9.64
C PHE A 166 7.61 10.49 10.35
N MET A 167 8.70 10.77 11.06
CA MET A 167 9.07 12.12 11.46
C MET A 167 9.89 12.73 10.33
N LEU A 168 9.32 13.71 9.64
CA LEU A 168 9.83 14.22 8.37
C LEU A 168 10.43 15.62 8.55
N PHE A 169 11.53 15.87 7.85
CA PHE A 169 12.10 17.21 7.69
C PHE A 169 12.15 17.56 6.21
N HIS A 170 11.56 18.71 5.86
CA HIS A 170 11.63 19.24 4.50
C HIS A 170 13.09 19.38 4.07
N SER A 171 13.45 18.74 2.96
CA SER A 171 14.80 18.81 2.41
C SER A 171 14.83 19.78 1.24
N GLU A 172 14.04 19.50 0.21
CA GLU A 172 14.06 20.25 -1.05
C GLU A 172 12.77 20.03 -1.81
N PHE A 173 12.62 20.81 -2.87
CA PHE A 173 11.52 20.73 -3.80
C PHE A 173 12.06 20.29 -5.17
N GLN A 174 11.38 19.36 -5.82
CA GLN A 174 11.80 18.76 -7.08
C GLN A 174 10.67 18.70 -8.12
N SER A 175 11.05 18.44 -9.37
CA SER A 175 10.12 18.16 -10.46
C SER A 175 9.46 16.79 -10.29
N PHE A 176 8.22 16.64 -10.77
CA PHE A 176 7.49 15.37 -10.78
C PHE A 176 8.20 14.24 -11.52
N SER A 177 9.15 14.56 -12.42
CA SER A 177 9.97 13.57 -13.11
C SER A 177 10.77 12.67 -12.15
N ILE A 178 11.09 13.11 -10.93
CA ILE A 178 11.78 12.24 -9.97
C ILE A 178 10.97 10.98 -9.64
N LEU A 179 9.64 11.08 -9.60
CA LEU A 179 8.74 9.97 -9.29
C LEU A 179 8.60 8.96 -10.45
N GLU A 180 9.18 9.25 -11.61
CA GLU A 180 9.32 8.29 -12.71
C GLU A 180 10.38 7.24 -12.42
N SER A 181 11.38 7.56 -11.59
CA SER A 181 12.39 6.59 -11.18
C SER A 181 11.73 5.37 -10.50
N PRO A 182 12.20 4.14 -10.81
CA PRO A 182 11.59 2.92 -10.28
C PRO A 182 11.80 2.75 -8.77
N ASN A 183 12.69 3.54 -8.17
CA ASN A 183 12.95 3.53 -6.73
C ASN A 183 11.86 4.24 -5.92
N TRP A 184 11.04 5.10 -6.55
CA TRP A 184 9.94 5.76 -5.86
C TRP A 184 8.68 4.91 -5.90
N GLN A 185 8.17 4.59 -4.71
CA GLN A 185 6.97 3.78 -4.54
C GLN A 185 5.89 4.53 -3.77
N LEU A 186 4.64 4.33 -4.17
CA LEU A 186 3.50 4.94 -3.52
C LEU A 186 3.25 4.26 -2.16
N TYR A 187 3.41 5.03 -1.08
CA TYR A 187 3.32 4.54 0.30
C TYR A 187 1.91 4.68 0.88
N SER A 188 1.34 5.88 0.74
CA SER A 188 0.04 6.22 1.33
C SER A 188 -0.64 7.34 0.55
N ILE A 189 -1.96 7.44 0.67
CA ILE A 189 -2.76 8.48 0.03
C ILE A 189 -3.73 9.08 1.05
N THR A 190 -3.83 10.41 1.03
CA THR A 190 -4.82 11.20 1.75
C THR A 190 -5.72 11.93 0.75
N LEU A 191 -6.70 12.71 1.23
CA LEU A 191 -7.54 13.53 0.36
C LEU A 191 -6.76 14.64 -0.34
N ASN A 192 -5.70 15.14 0.28
CA ASN A 192 -4.97 16.30 -0.19
C ASN A 192 -3.61 15.95 -0.79
N TYR A 193 -3.02 14.82 -0.38
CA TYR A 193 -1.65 14.47 -0.75
C TYR A 193 -1.49 12.98 -1.04
N ALA A 194 -0.60 12.68 -1.99
CA ALA A 194 0.00 11.37 -2.19
C ALA A 194 1.42 11.36 -1.61
N TYR A 195 1.74 10.30 -0.87
CA TYR A 195 3.03 10.11 -0.22
C TYR A 195 3.77 8.96 -0.89
N PHE A 196 5.00 9.22 -1.31
CA PHE A 196 5.89 8.25 -1.91
C PHE A 196 7.11 8.05 -1.03
N VAL A 197 7.69 6.86 -1.07
CA VAL A 197 8.96 6.57 -0.42
C VAL A 197 10.00 6.22 -1.46
N GLU A 198 11.22 6.69 -1.25
CA GLU A 198 12.36 6.25 -2.05
C GLU A 198 12.94 4.98 -1.44
N MET A 199 13.06 3.96 -2.26
CA MET A 199 13.56 2.65 -1.89
C MET A 199 15.01 2.49 -2.37
N PRO A 200 15.87 1.73 -1.65
CA PRO A 200 17.23 1.46 -2.10
C PRO A 200 17.28 0.69 -3.43
N PHE A 201 16.24 -0.09 -3.72
CA PHE A 201 16.14 -0.90 -4.95
C PHE A 201 14.91 -0.51 -5.79
N PRO A 202 14.86 -0.89 -7.09
CA PRO A 202 13.69 -0.72 -7.94
C PRO A 202 12.43 -1.41 -7.42
N SER A 203 11.25 -0.91 -7.82
CA SER A 203 9.95 -1.45 -7.41
C SER A 203 9.76 -2.93 -7.71
N THR A 204 10.32 -3.40 -8.82
CA THR A 204 10.28 -4.79 -9.28
C THR A 204 11.00 -5.76 -8.36
N GLU A 205 11.91 -5.30 -7.49
CA GLU A 205 12.62 -6.17 -6.54
C GLU A 205 11.80 -6.43 -5.27
N TYR A 206 10.83 -5.57 -4.94
CA TYR A 206 9.96 -5.72 -3.77
C TYR A 206 8.77 -6.66 -4.05
N THR A 207 9.09 -7.87 -4.53
CA THR A 207 8.10 -8.93 -4.76
C THR A 207 7.76 -9.66 -3.48
N PHE A 208 6.67 -10.44 -3.54
CA PHE A 208 6.25 -11.35 -2.46
C PHE A 208 7.35 -12.32 -1.99
N LYS A 209 8.37 -12.57 -2.82
CA LYS A 209 9.53 -13.40 -2.45
C LYS A 209 10.37 -12.79 -1.31
N TYR A 210 10.52 -11.47 -1.32
CA TYR A 210 11.40 -10.75 -0.40
C TYR A 210 10.62 -10.08 0.73
N CYS A 211 9.33 -9.83 0.51
CA CYS A 211 8.50 -9.13 1.48
C CYS A 211 7.08 -9.70 1.51
N ASP A 212 6.70 -10.27 2.66
CA ASP A 212 5.33 -10.76 2.88
C ASP A 212 4.29 -9.64 2.80
N SER A 213 4.70 -8.40 3.06
CA SER A 213 3.85 -7.20 3.04
C SER A 213 4.64 -6.01 2.49
N LEU A 214 4.33 -5.59 1.25
CA LEU A 214 5.00 -4.49 0.58
C LEU A 214 5.10 -3.25 1.50
N SER A 215 4.02 -2.91 2.19
CA SER A 215 3.98 -1.79 3.13
C SER A 215 5.01 -1.85 4.26
N GLU A 216 5.32 -3.05 4.76
CA GLU A 216 6.35 -3.23 5.78
C GLU A 216 7.75 -3.01 5.21
N GLY A 217 8.00 -3.52 4.01
CA GLY A 217 9.24 -3.26 3.27
C GLY A 217 9.42 -1.77 2.99
N LEU A 218 8.38 -1.12 2.46
CA LEU A 218 8.35 0.32 2.23
C LEU A 218 8.61 1.11 3.53
N PHE A 219 7.98 0.73 4.64
CA PHE A 219 8.21 1.40 5.91
C PHE A 219 9.63 1.21 6.45
N THR A 220 10.21 0.01 6.33
CA THR A 220 11.50 -0.34 6.93
C THR A 220 12.67 0.23 6.14
N GLU A 221 12.61 0.13 4.82
CA GLU A 221 13.73 0.42 3.92
C GLU A 221 13.67 1.82 3.28
N ALA A 222 12.58 2.59 3.46
CA ALA A 222 12.46 3.92 2.87
C ALA A 222 13.61 4.85 3.27
N GLN A 223 14.28 5.48 2.30
CA GLN A 223 15.38 6.42 2.52
C GLN A 223 14.89 7.86 2.66
N ARG A 224 13.95 8.25 1.79
CA ARG A 224 13.32 9.57 1.75
C ARG A 224 11.82 9.44 1.52
N VAL A 225 11.08 10.51 1.79
CA VAL A 225 9.65 10.61 1.50
C VAL A 225 9.40 11.77 0.57
N ALA A 226 8.57 11.57 -0.44
CA ALA A 226 8.08 12.62 -1.31
C ALA A 226 6.59 12.85 -1.03
N ARG A 227 6.18 14.12 -0.99
CA ARG A 227 4.78 14.54 -0.87
C ARG A 227 4.39 15.33 -2.11
N VAL A 228 3.25 14.97 -2.69
CA VAL A 228 2.67 15.65 -3.85
C VAL A 228 1.21 15.96 -3.59
N ASP A 229 0.76 17.14 -3.98
CA ASP A 229 -0.67 17.48 -3.99
C ASP A 229 -1.46 16.47 -4.83
N TRP A 230 -2.63 16.06 -4.32
CA TRP A 230 -3.46 15.04 -4.97
C TRP A 230 -3.84 15.43 -6.40
N ASN A 231 -4.25 16.67 -6.64
CA ASN A 231 -4.71 17.10 -7.96
C ASN A 231 -3.56 17.08 -8.97
N THR A 232 -2.37 17.50 -8.51
CA THR A 232 -1.15 17.44 -9.31
C THR A 232 -0.80 15.99 -9.66
N PHE A 233 -0.85 15.09 -8.66
CA PHE A 233 -0.61 13.66 -8.88
C PHE A 233 -1.62 13.04 -9.85
N GLU A 234 -2.91 13.35 -9.70
CA GLU A 234 -3.97 12.90 -10.60
C GLU A 234 -3.68 13.30 -12.06
N ILE A 235 -3.41 14.58 -12.31
CA ILE A 235 -3.12 15.10 -13.66
C ILE A 235 -1.87 14.45 -14.25
N LYS A 236 -0.77 14.40 -13.49
CA LYS A 236 0.49 13.85 -13.99
C LYS A 236 0.45 12.34 -14.19
N SER A 237 -0.45 11.63 -13.52
CA SER A 237 -0.62 10.18 -13.68
C SER A 237 -1.16 9.76 -15.05
N ASP A 238 -1.76 10.68 -15.81
CA ASP A 238 -2.31 10.40 -17.15
C ASP A 238 -1.26 9.90 -18.14
N LYS A 239 0.03 10.18 -17.91
CA LYS A 239 1.11 9.63 -18.73
C LYS A 239 1.21 8.10 -18.65
N TRP A 240 0.75 7.49 -17.55
CA TRP A 240 0.71 6.04 -17.36
C TRP A 240 -0.69 5.45 -17.60
N ARG A 241 -1.48 6.07 -18.48
CA ARG A 241 -2.86 5.64 -18.76
C ARG A 241 -2.99 4.23 -19.37
N HIS A 242 -1.93 3.73 -20.01
CA HIS A 242 -1.92 2.43 -20.66
C HIS A 242 -1.09 1.44 -19.83
N PHE A 243 -1.66 0.29 -19.49
CA PHE A 243 -0.92 -0.79 -18.87
C PHE A 243 -0.22 -1.60 -19.96
N ASN A 244 1.08 -1.85 -19.76
CA ASN A 244 1.92 -2.56 -20.72
C ASN A 244 1.70 -4.08 -20.69
N GLY A 245 0.91 -4.57 -19.73
CA GLY A 245 0.64 -6.00 -19.56
C GLY A 245 -0.66 -6.27 -18.83
N LYS A 246 -0.74 -7.44 -18.19
CA LYS A 246 -1.94 -7.88 -17.48
C LYS A 246 -1.88 -7.43 -16.03
N VAL A 247 -3.02 -7.06 -15.47
CA VAL A 247 -3.15 -6.69 -14.06
C VAL A 247 -4.22 -7.56 -13.44
N ILE A 248 -3.90 -8.17 -12.29
CA ILE A 248 -4.78 -9.06 -11.55
C ILE A 248 -4.93 -8.50 -10.13
N ALA A 249 -6.17 -8.24 -9.72
CA ALA A 249 -6.49 -7.94 -8.33
C ALA A 249 -6.94 -9.24 -7.63
N LEU A 250 -6.13 -9.72 -6.69
CA LEU A 250 -6.42 -10.88 -5.87
C LEU A 250 -6.96 -10.42 -4.51
N THR A 251 -8.27 -10.48 -4.33
CA THR A 251 -8.93 -10.19 -3.04
C THR A 251 -9.28 -11.49 -2.33
N THR A 252 -9.18 -11.50 -1.00
CA THR A 252 -9.20 -12.77 -0.26
C THR A 252 -9.97 -12.60 1.05
N MET A 253 -10.68 -13.64 1.49
CA MET A 253 -11.05 -13.72 2.91
C MET A 253 -9.78 -13.89 3.77
N LEU A 254 -9.84 -13.53 5.06
CA LEU A 254 -8.77 -13.86 6.01
C LEU A 254 -8.47 -15.36 5.98
N ASN A 255 -7.22 -15.77 6.20
CA ASN A 255 -6.82 -17.19 6.33
C ASN A 255 -7.27 -18.14 5.20
N SER A 256 -7.46 -17.62 3.98
CA SER A 256 -7.89 -18.39 2.80
C SER A 256 -6.75 -19.02 1.99
N GLY A 257 -5.53 -19.04 2.52
CA GLY A 257 -4.35 -19.60 1.83
C GLY A 257 -3.80 -18.71 0.72
N SER A 258 -4.15 -17.43 0.68
CA SER A 258 -3.67 -16.52 -0.36
C SER A 258 -2.15 -16.28 -0.33
N SER A 259 -1.52 -16.34 0.84
CA SER A 259 -0.05 -16.36 0.94
C SER A 259 0.52 -17.55 0.20
N THR A 260 -0.01 -18.74 0.46
CA THR A 260 0.44 -20.00 -0.16
C THR A 260 0.27 -19.96 -1.67
N LEU A 261 -0.87 -19.49 -2.17
CA LEU A 261 -1.07 -19.32 -3.61
C LEU A 261 -0.02 -18.38 -4.21
N CYS A 262 0.24 -17.23 -3.57
CA CYS A 262 1.24 -16.29 -4.05
C CYS A 262 2.66 -16.89 -4.03
N SER A 263 3.01 -17.66 -3.00
CA SER A 263 4.30 -18.38 -2.95
C SER A 263 4.44 -19.38 -4.09
N LEU A 264 3.39 -20.16 -4.37
CA LEU A 264 3.39 -21.14 -5.45
C LEU A 264 3.50 -20.46 -6.82
N LEU A 265 2.72 -19.40 -7.05
CA LEU A 265 2.78 -18.62 -8.29
C LEU A 265 4.17 -18.00 -8.50
N GLN A 266 4.78 -17.47 -7.43
CA GLN A 266 6.12 -16.91 -7.50
C GLN A 266 7.18 -17.99 -7.79
N GLN A 267 7.05 -19.18 -7.19
CA GLN A 267 7.96 -20.29 -7.45
C GLN A 267 7.88 -20.75 -8.91
N VAL A 268 6.67 -20.97 -9.43
CA VAL A 268 6.45 -21.34 -10.83
C VAL A 268 6.99 -20.26 -11.78
N ALA A 269 6.82 -18.98 -11.44
CA ALA A 269 7.38 -17.89 -12.23
C ALA A 269 8.92 -17.91 -12.24
N ASN A 270 9.56 -18.18 -11.10
CA ASN A 270 11.03 -18.26 -11.02
C ASN A 270 11.62 -19.43 -11.83
N GLU A 271 10.86 -20.51 -12.02
CA GLU A 271 11.27 -21.66 -12.84
C GLU A 271 10.99 -21.46 -14.34
N ALA A 272 10.21 -20.43 -14.71
CA ALA A 272 9.90 -20.13 -16.09
C ALA A 272 11.10 -19.49 -16.84
N PRO A 273 11.17 -19.57 -18.18
CA PRO A 273 12.24 -18.95 -18.97
C PRO A 273 12.37 -17.43 -18.80
N ASN A 274 11.30 -16.77 -18.33
CA ASN A 274 11.28 -15.35 -18.03
C ASN A 274 10.76 -15.13 -16.60
N PRO A 275 11.65 -15.05 -15.60
CA PRO A 275 11.27 -14.91 -14.19
C PRO A 275 10.56 -13.58 -13.92
N ASP A 276 10.82 -12.54 -14.73
CA ASP A 276 10.20 -11.22 -14.61
C ASP A 276 8.82 -11.14 -15.28
N SER A 277 8.31 -12.26 -15.81
CA SER A 277 6.98 -12.30 -16.44
C SER A 277 5.83 -12.14 -15.43
N LEU A 278 6.07 -12.39 -14.14
CA LEU A 278 5.09 -12.28 -13.07
C LEU A 278 5.67 -11.52 -11.87
N ILE A 279 5.00 -10.43 -11.48
CA ILE A 279 5.30 -9.69 -10.26
C ILE A 279 4.10 -9.78 -9.32
N ILE A 280 4.34 -10.16 -8.06
CA ILE A 280 3.31 -10.21 -7.03
C ILE A 280 3.62 -9.17 -5.96
N TYR A 281 2.75 -8.17 -5.85
CA TYR A 281 2.79 -7.16 -4.78
C TYR A 281 1.81 -7.55 -3.68
N SER A 282 2.31 -7.66 -2.45
CA SER A 282 1.51 -8.06 -1.30
C SER A 282 1.05 -6.87 -0.47
N ASN A 283 -0.26 -6.72 -0.33
CA ASN A 283 -0.94 -5.74 0.50
C ASN A 283 -0.49 -4.28 0.31
N PRO A 284 -0.47 -3.74 -0.92
CA PRO A 284 -0.22 -2.31 -1.14
C PRO A 284 -1.24 -1.43 -0.39
N ASP A 285 -0.80 -0.76 0.67
CA ASP A 285 -1.69 0.05 1.53
C ASP A 285 -2.42 1.22 0.86
N PRO A 286 -1.97 1.81 -0.27
CA PRO A 286 -2.78 2.77 -1.00
C PRO A 286 -4.19 2.24 -1.32
N PHE A 287 -4.36 0.95 -1.64
CA PHE A 287 -5.69 0.37 -1.82
C PHE A 287 -6.46 0.25 -0.51
N THR A 288 -5.79 -0.06 0.60
CA THR A 288 -6.45 -0.12 1.91
C THR A 288 -7.01 1.26 2.31
N HIS A 289 -6.29 2.35 2.04
CA HIS A 289 -6.80 3.72 2.24
C HIS A 289 -8.00 4.03 1.38
N LEU A 290 -7.93 3.69 0.09
CA LEU A 290 -9.05 3.90 -0.82
C LEU A 290 -10.28 3.12 -0.40
N ALA A 291 -10.12 1.91 0.13
CA ALA A 291 -11.21 1.12 0.67
C ALA A 291 -11.86 1.82 1.87
N ALA A 292 -11.08 2.42 2.76
CA ALA A 292 -11.60 3.24 3.86
C ALA A 292 -12.31 4.51 3.35
N PHE A 293 -11.82 5.14 2.28
CA PHE A 293 -12.49 6.29 1.65
C PHE A 293 -13.83 5.92 1.02
N CYS A 294 -14.01 4.66 0.57
CA CYS A 294 -15.31 4.17 0.13
C CYS A 294 -16.34 4.17 1.27
N GLU A 295 -15.93 3.98 2.52
CA GLU A 295 -16.87 4.05 3.66
C GLU A 295 -17.34 5.49 3.91
N MET A 296 -16.53 6.47 3.52
CA MET A 296 -16.81 7.90 3.64
C MET A 296 -17.43 8.50 2.35
N TYR A 297 -18.18 7.71 1.58
CA TYR A 297 -18.74 8.14 0.29
C TYR A 297 -19.55 9.44 0.37
N GLU A 298 -20.23 9.69 1.48
CA GLU A 298 -21.01 10.91 1.70
C GLU A 298 -20.15 12.18 1.60
N LYS A 299 -18.86 12.10 1.94
CA LYS A 299 -17.95 13.25 1.97
C LYS A 299 -17.13 13.39 0.69
N ILE A 300 -16.64 12.28 0.15
CA ILE A 300 -15.65 12.28 -0.95
C ILE A 300 -16.35 12.15 -2.32
N GLY A 301 -17.47 11.43 -2.36
CA GLY A 301 -18.19 11.12 -3.60
C GLY A 301 -17.54 10.00 -4.41
N VAL A 302 -18.37 9.14 -4.99
CA VAL A 302 -17.94 7.95 -5.76
C VAL A 302 -17.01 8.30 -6.94
N LYS A 303 -17.25 9.44 -7.59
CA LYS A 303 -16.45 9.90 -8.74
C LYS A 303 -15.01 10.18 -8.34
N GLN A 304 -14.79 10.82 -7.19
CA GLN A 304 -13.46 11.14 -6.71
C GLN A 304 -12.73 9.86 -6.29
N THR A 305 -13.39 8.97 -5.54
CA THR A 305 -12.78 7.67 -5.15
C THR A 305 -12.36 6.84 -6.37
N ARG A 306 -13.17 6.83 -7.43
CA ARG A 306 -12.84 6.14 -8.70
C ARG A 306 -11.63 6.76 -9.40
N LYS A 307 -11.53 8.09 -9.43
CA LYS A 307 -10.34 8.80 -9.93
C LYS A 307 -9.12 8.44 -9.11
N MET A 308 -9.24 8.45 -7.78
CA MET A 308 -8.15 8.09 -6.89
C MET A 308 -7.66 6.66 -7.11
N LEU A 309 -8.60 5.72 -7.25
CA LEU A 309 -8.29 4.33 -7.55
C LEU A 309 -7.59 4.17 -8.91
N LEU A 310 -8.02 4.90 -9.94
CA LEU A 310 -7.39 4.84 -11.27
C LEU A 310 -5.96 5.38 -11.24
N THR A 311 -5.75 6.54 -10.63
CA THR A 311 -4.44 7.19 -10.46
C THR A 311 -3.47 6.28 -9.69
N THR A 312 -3.94 5.69 -8.58
CA THR A 312 -3.16 4.72 -7.79
C THR A 312 -2.76 3.51 -8.62
N LEU A 313 -3.71 2.92 -9.35
CA LEU A 313 -3.45 1.75 -10.19
C LEU A 313 -2.42 2.06 -11.28
N ARG A 314 -2.55 3.22 -11.95
CA ARG A 314 -1.60 3.69 -12.97
C ARG A 314 -0.19 3.82 -12.43
N TYR A 315 -0.03 4.44 -11.25
CA TYR A 315 1.29 4.60 -10.66
C TYR A 315 1.91 3.27 -10.23
N LEU A 316 1.14 2.39 -9.59
CA LEU A 316 1.65 1.07 -9.18
C LEU A 316 2.01 0.16 -10.36
N CYS A 317 1.46 0.43 -11.55
CA CYS A 317 1.80 -0.26 -12.79
C CYS A 317 2.79 0.53 -13.67
N LYS A 318 3.36 1.65 -13.20
CA LYS A 318 4.19 2.55 -14.03
C LYS A 318 5.43 1.86 -14.60
N ASP A 319 6.04 0.96 -13.83
CA ASP A 319 7.27 0.24 -14.18
C ASP A 319 6.97 -1.12 -14.85
N GLN A 320 5.72 -1.36 -15.28
CA GLN A 320 5.32 -2.63 -15.89
C GLN A 320 5.98 -2.82 -17.26
N VAL A 321 6.66 -3.95 -17.45
CA VAL A 321 7.25 -4.34 -18.73
C VAL A 321 6.19 -4.92 -19.67
N LEU A 322 6.41 -4.84 -20.99
CA LEU A 322 5.52 -5.43 -22.00
C LEU A 322 5.26 -6.91 -21.72
N LYS A 323 3.97 -7.31 -21.73
CA LYS A 323 3.50 -8.68 -21.47
C LYS A 323 3.72 -9.20 -20.03
N GLN A 324 4.26 -8.38 -19.12
CA GLN A 324 4.38 -8.73 -17.71
C GLN A 324 3.00 -8.78 -17.05
N THR A 325 2.79 -9.74 -16.16
CA THR A 325 1.59 -9.82 -15.33
C THR A 325 1.89 -9.30 -13.93
N ILE A 326 1.15 -8.29 -13.47
CA ILE A 326 1.21 -7.79 -12.10
C ILE A 326 0.02 -8.33 -11.33
N VAL A 327 0.27 -9.00 -10.21
CA VAL A 327 -0.74 -9.48 -9.27
C VAL A 327 -0.67 -8.63 -8.01
N PHE A 328 -1.74 -7.90 -7.72
CA PHE A 328 -1.93 -7.23 -6.45
C PHE A 328 -2.70 -8.15 -5.51
N ARG A 329 -2.02 -8.76 -4.53
CA ARG A 329 -2.67 -9.45 -3.43
C ARG A 329 -3.15 -8.38 -2.45
N LEU A 330 -4.45 -8.17 -2.35
CA LEU A 330 -5.03 -7.10 -1.55
C LEU A 330 -5.55 -7.60 -0.20
N ARG A 331 -5.56 -6.71 0.81
CA ARG A 331 -6.14 -7.01 2.13
C ARG A 331 -7.66 -7.28 1.99
N PRO A 332 -8.27 -8.12 2.85
CA PRO A 332 -9.70 -8.44 2.78
C PRO A 332 -10.63 -7.21 2.78
N SER A 333 -10.28 -6.15 3.51
CA SER A 333 -11.05 -4.89 3.55
C SER A 333 -11.21 -4.21 2.19
N THR A 334 -10.32 -4.50 1.23
CA THR A 334 -10.34 -3.91 -0.10
C THR A 334 -11.38 -4.51 -1.05
N ILE A 335 -12.10 -5.56 -0.66
CA ILE A 335 -13.14 -6.18 -1.50
C ILE A 335 -14.20 -5.18 -1.98
N ARG A 336 -14.44 -4.13 -1.19
CA ARG A 336 -15.35 -3.03 -1.52
C ARG A 336 -14.91 -2.20 -2.74
N LEU A 337 -13.62 -2.26 -3.11
CA LEU A 337 -13.11 -1.56 -4.30
C LEU A 337 -13.44 -2.27 -5.60
N VAL A 338 -13.79 -3.56 -5.57
CA VAL A 338 -13.97 -4.39 -6.78
C VAL A 338 -14.97 -3.79 -7.77
N PRO A 339 -16.18 -3.33 -7.37
CA PRO A 339 -17.11 -2.70 -8.31
C PRO A 339 -16.57 -1.41 -8.92
N HIS A 340 -15.78 -0.65 -8.15
CA HIS A 340 -15.19 0.60 -8.60
C HIS A 340 -14.03 0.35 -9.56
N LEU A 341 -13.22 -0.68 -9.30
CA LEU A 341 -12.12 -1.14 -10.12
C LEU A 341 -12.61 -1.57 -11.50
N HIS A 342 -13.65 -2.42 -11.58
CA HIS A 342 -14.22 -2.84 -12.87
C HIS A 342 -14.91 -1.70 -13.62
N SER A 343 -15.43 -0.70 -12.90
CA SER A 343 -16.02 0.49 -13.54
C SER A 343 -14.98 1.40 -14.20
N ILE A 344 -13.75 1.47 -13.69
CA ILE A 344 -12.69 2.35 -14.22
C ILE A 344 -11.69 1.63 -15.12
N ALA A 345 -11.47 0.34 -14.88
CA ALA A 345 -10.46 -0.47 -15.54
C ALA A 345 -11.01 -1.89 -15.78
N PRO A 346 -11.95 -2.06 -16.73
CA PRO A 346 -12.63 -3.34 -16.98
C PRO A 346 -11.70 -4.46 -17.45
N HIS A 347 -10.50 -4.12 -17.92
CA HIS A 347 -9.47 -5.07 -18.35
C HIS A 347 -8.65 -5.64 -17.19
N VAL A 348 -8.79 -5.11 -15.97
CA VAL A 348 -8.18 -5.69 -14.77
C VAL A 348 -8.94 -6.96 -14.41
N MET A 349 -8.24 -8.07 -14.35
CA MET A 349 -8.82 -9.35 -13.93
C MET A 349 -8.95 -9.35 -12.40
N HIS A 350 -10.05 -9.92 -11.91
CA HIS A 350 -10.30 -10.04 -10.48
C HIS A 350 -10.40 -11.52 -10.09
N ILE A 351 -9.69 -11.90 -9.04
CA ILE A 351 -9.77 -13.22 -8.44
C ILE A 351 -10.19 -13.05 -6.99
N PHE A 352 -11.26 -13.73 -6.61
CA PHE A 352 -11.71 -13.80 -5.23
C PHE A 352 -11.39 -15.17 -4.63
N MET A 353 -10.61 -15.19 -3.55
CA MET A 353 -10.37 -16.41 -2.78
C MET A 353 -11.23 -16.42 -1.52
N ALA A 354 -12.02 -17.48 -1.37
CA ALA A 354 -12.77 -17.78 -0.17
C ALA A 354 -12.36 -19.16 0.35
N ARG A 355 -12.56 -19.36 1.66
CA ARG A 355 -12.42 -20.65 2.34
C ARG A 355 -13.72 -20.94 3.05
N ASP A 356 -14.09 -22.21 3.17
CA ASP A 356 -15.30 -22.61 3.87
C ASP A 356 -15.26 -22.13 5.35
N GLN A 357 -16.40 -21.66 5.85
CA GLN A 357 -16.51 -20.84 7.07
C GLN A 357 -16.12 -21.60 8.34
N LEU A 358 -16.31 -22.92 8.36
CA LEU A 358 -16.01 -23.75 9.53
C LEU A 358 -14.49 -23.80 9.80
N GLU A 359 -13.70 -23.97 8.75
CA GLU A 359 -12.23 -23.96 8.85
C GLU A 359 -11.67 -22.56 9.11
N HIS A 360 -12.34 -21.54 8.57
CA HIS A 360 -11.97 -20.14 8.79
C HIS A 360 -12.05 -19.77 10.28
N SER A 361 -13.16 -20.15 10.93
CA SER A 361 -13.40 -19.85 12.34
C SER A 361 -12.31 -20.48 13.23
N ILE A 362 -11.99 -21.75 12.99
CA ILE A 362 -10.94 -22.47 13.74
C ILE A 362 -9.57 -21.80 13.55
N SER A 363 -9.23 -21.39 12.32
CA SER A 363 -7.93 -20.75 12.04
C SER A 363 -7.73 -19.38 12.72
N LEU A 364 -8.81 -18.64 12.99
CA LEU A 364 -8.75 -17.35 13.69
C LEU A 364 -8.55 -17.49 15.20
N PHE A 365 -8.92 -18.63 15.79
CA PHE A 365 -8.77 -18.88 17.23
C PHE A 365 -7.43 -19.52 17.61
N VAL A 366 -6.70 -20.08 16.65
CA VAL A 366 -5.46 -20.84 16.89
C VAL A 366 -4.18 -19.99 16.77
N ASN A 367 -4.27 -18.80 16.15
CA ASN A 367 -3.18 -17.82 16.05
C ASN A 367 -3.49 -16.60 16.91
#